data_AF-A0A258SQ22-F1
#
_entry.id   AF-A0A258SQ22-F1
#
_cell.length_a   1.000
_cell.length_b   1.000
_cell.length_c   1.000
_cell.angle_alpha   90.00
_cell.angle_beta   90.00
_cell.angle_gamma   90.00
#
_symmetry.space_group_name_H-M   'P 1'
#
loop_
_entity.id
_entity.type
_entity.pdbx_description
1 polymer ?
#
loop_
_entity_poly.entity_id
_entity_poly.type
_entity_poly.pdbx_seq_one_letter_code
_entity_poly.pdbx_strand_id
1 'polypeptide(L)'
;FIALDNRLHAAIYDAADNSLVRQTLLDLRDKVQWIRRVCAVSQERVQDGFAELEGILAALERRDTDCAAKAMRDHVKSAAAFCERLEEIAILQQRTP
;
A
#
# COMPACT_ATOMS: atom_id res chain seq x y z
N PHE A 1 -7.43 -9.14 -1.20
CA PHE A 1 -6.80 -7.81 -1.28
C PHE A 1 -5.27 -7.88 -1.40
N ILE A 2 -4.53 -8.36 -0.40
CA ILE A 2 -3.04 -8.36 -0.40
C ILE A 2 -2.40 -8.91 -1.69
N ALA A 3 -2.89 -10.05 -2.19
CA ALA A 3 -2.37 -10.62 -3.43
C ALA A 3 -2.56 -9.70 -4.66
N LEU A 4 -3.67 -8.97 -4.71
CA LEU A 4 -3.95 -8.00 -5.78
C LEU A 4 -3.05 -6.76 -5.66
N ASP A 5 -2.92 -6.22 -4.44
CA ASP A 5 -2.02 -5.11 -4.12
C ASP A 5 -0.57 -5.42 -4.57
N ASN A 6 -0.07 -6.61 -4.21
CA ASN A 6 1.25 -7.07 -4.64
C ASN A 6 1.39 -7.18 -6.16
N ARG A 7 0.36 -7.71 -6.83
CA ARG A 7 0.38 -7.86 -8.30
C ARG A 7 0.40 -6.51 -9.01
N LEU A 8 -0.37 -5.53 -8.53
CA LEU A 8 -0.36 -4.18 -9.11
C LEU A 8 1.03 -3.55 -8.98
N HIS A 9 1.63 -3.62 -7.79
CA HIS A 9 2.97 -3.11 -7.54
C HIS A 9 4.02 -3.76 -8.44
N ALA A 10 4.04 -5.10 -8.51
CA ALA A 10 4.97 -5.82 -9.38
C ALA A 10 4.81 -5.40 -10.85
N ALA A 11 3.58 -5.32 -11.35
CA ALA A 11 3.33 -4.92 -12.74
C ALA A 11 3.84 -3.50 -13.05
N ILE A 12 3.68 -2.55 -12.14
CA ILE A 12 4.19 -1.18 -12.31
C ILE A 12 5.72 -1.17 -12.30
N TYR A 13 6.36 -1.95 -11.41
CA TYR A 13 7.82 -2.03 -11.34
C TYR A 13 8.41 -2.72 -12.57
N ASP A 14 7.76 -3.77 -13.08
CA ASP A 14 8.13 -4.46 -14.32
C ASP A 14 8.06 -3.50 -15.52
N ALA A 15 7.01 -2.68 -15.60
CA ALA A 15 6.81 -1.72 -16.69
C ALA A 15 7.83 -0.56 -16.72
N ALA A 16 8.53 -0.31 -15.59
CA ALA A 16 9.53 0.75 -15.50
C ALA A 16 10.89 0.36 -16.12
N ASP A 17 11.07 -0.90 -16.54
CA ASP A 17 12.27 -1.45 -17.20
C ASP A 17 13.60 -1.13 -16.49
N ASN A 18 13.56 -1.13 -15.15
CA ASN A 18 14.75 -0.91 -14.32
C ASN A 18 14.85 -2.01 -13.26
N SER A 19 15.70 -3.00 -13.52
CA SER A 19 15.87 -4.19 -12.69
C SER A 19 16.33 -3.88 -11.26
N LEU A 20 17.21 -2.89 -11.08
CA LEU A 20 17.69 -2.48 -9.76
C LEU A 20 16.57 -1.84 -8.93
N VAL A 21 15.82 -0.90 -9.53
CA VAL A 21 14.68 -0.24 -8.87
C VAL A 21 13.60 -1.27 -8.54
N ARG A 22 13.28 -2.15 -9.48
CA ARG A 22 12.32 -3.24 -9.29
C ARG A 22 12.69 -4.11 -8.09
N GLN A 23 13.92 -4.61 -8.03
CA GLN A 23 14.35 -5.49 -6.94
C GLN A 23 14.29 -4.77 -5.59
N THR A 24 14.81 -3.53 -5.55
CA THR A 24 14.79 -2.70 -4.34
C THR A 24 13.37 -2.50 -3.81
N LEU A 25 12.42 -2.19 -4.70
CA LEU A 25 11.03 -1.93 -4.31
C LEU A 25 10.28 -3.21 -3.90
N LEU A 26 10.57 -4.36 -4.51
CA LEU A 26 10.01 -5.65 -4.09
C LEU A 26 10.53 -6.05 -2.71
N ASP A 27 11.83 -5.90 -2.45
CA ASP A 27 12.42 -6.21 -1.14
C ASP A 27 11.83 -5.33 -0.02
N LEU A 28 11.60 -4.04 -0.31
CA LEU A 28 10.90 -3.14 0.61
C LEU A 28 9.43 -3.54 0.80
N ARG A 29 8.75 -3.94 -0.28
CA ARG A 29 7.36 -4.40 -0.23
C ARG A 29 7.20 -5.62 0.67
N ASP A 30 8.10 -6.60 0.57
CA ASP A 30 8.04 -7.82 1.37
C ASP A 30 8.10 -7.50 2.88
N LYS A 31 8.96 -6.54 3.27
CA LYS A 31 9.03 -6.04 4.64
C LYS A 31 7.73 -5.35 5.07
N VAL A 32 7.14 -4.51 4.20
CA VAL A 32 5.84 -3.87 4.46
C VAL A 32 4.72 -4.90 4.63
N GLN A 33 4.69 -5.95 3.82
CA GLN A 33 3.68 -7.01 3.94
C GLN A 33 3.86 -7.82 5.22
N TRP A 34 5.09 -8.03 5.69
CA TRP A 34 5.33 -8.64 6.99
C TRP A 34 4.73 -7.80 8.12
N ILE A 35 4.98 -6.48 8.12
CA ILE A 35 4.39 -5.55 9.10
C ILE A 35 2.85 -5.60 9.04
N ARG A 36 2.25 -5.53 7.84
CA ARG A 36 0.79 -5.61 7.67
C ARG A 36 0.16 -6.92 8.15
N ARG A 37 0.90 -8.04 8.15
CA ARG A 37 0.38 -9.31 8.70
C ARG A 37 0.30 -9.28 10.22
N VAL A 38 1.20 -8.53 10.87
CA VAL A 38 1.28 -8.38 12.32
C VAL A 38 0.30 -7.30 12.81
N CYS A 39 0.17 -6.20 12.06
CA CYS A 39 -0.80 -5.13 12.31
C CYS A 39 -2.16 -5.57 11.75
N ALA A 40 -3.04 -6.11 12.60
CA ALA A 40 -4.36 -6.63 12.23
C ALA A 40 -5.07 -5.74 11.18
N VAL A 41 -5.41 -6.33 10.03
CA VAL A 41 -6.06 -5.62 8.92
C VAL A 41 -7.56 -5.52 9.21
N SER A 42 -8.10 -4.30 9.34
CA SER A 42 -9.53 -4.08 9.48
C SER A 42 -10.25 -4.20 8.13
N GLN A 43 -11.55 -4.53 8.16
CA GLN A 43 -12.36 -4.58 6.94
C GLN A 43 -12.44 -3.22 6.24
N GLU A 44 -12.51 -2.12 7.02
CA GLU A 44 -12.47 -0.75 6.52
C GLU A 44 -11.19 -0.49 5.72
N ARG A 45 -10.03 -0.88 6.25
CA ARG A 45 -8.75 -0.68 5.56
C ARG A 45 -8.68 -1.45 4.25
N VAL A 46 -9.30 -2.62 4.16
CA VAL A 46 -9.39 -3.39 2.91
C VAL A 46 -10.23 -2.64 1.87
N GLN A 47 -11.36 -2.05 2.26
CA GLN A 47 -12.23 -1.27 1.36
C GLN A 47 -11.52 -0.02 0.84
N ASP A 48 -10.90 0.75 1.74
CA ASP A 48 -10.09 1.91 1.37
C ASP A 48 -8.98 1.52 0.40
N GLY A 49 -8.33 0.39 0.67
CA GLY A 49 -7.30 -0.17 -0.20
C GLY A 49 -7.82 -0.46 -1.62
N PHE A 50 -9.00 -1.05 -1.77
CA PHE A 50 -9.57 -1.29 -3.11
C PHE A 50 -9.85 0.02 -3.85
N ALA A 51 -10.43 1.02 -3.19
CA ALA A 51 -10.68 2.33 -3.79
C ALA A 51 -9.37 3.02 -4.24
N GLU A 52 -8.30 2.89 -3.45
CA GLU A 52 -6.97 3.37 -3.83
C GLU A 52 -6.43 2.67 -5.09
N LEU A 53 -6.54 1.34 -5.17
CA LEU A 53 -6.09 0.56 -6.34
C LEU A 53 -6.89 0.93 -7.60
N GLU A 54 -8.20 1.12 -7.48
CA GLU A 54 -9.06 1.59 -8.57
C GLU A 54 -8.63 2.96 -9.07
N GLY A 55 -8.32 3.90 -8.16
CA GLY A 55 -7.82 5.23 -8.50
C GLY A 55 -6.50 5.19 -9.27
N ILE A 56 -5.57 4.33 -8.84
CA ILE A 56 -4.29 4.11 -9.55
C ILE A 56 -4.55 3.54 -10.93
N LEU A 57 -5.36 2.48 -11.04
CA LEU A 57 -5.62 1.81 -12.31
C LEU A 57 -6.30 2.75 -13.30
N ALA A 58 -7.31 3.50 -12.87
CA ALA A 58 -8.01 4.47 -13.71
C ALA A 58 -7.07 5.57 -14.24
N ALA A 59 -6.10 6.02 -13.44
CA ALA A 59 -5.09 6.99 -13.89
C ALA A 59 -4.14 6.39 -14.93
N LEU A 60 -3.71 5.14 -14.72
CA LEU A 60 -2.87 4.40 -15.67
C LEU A 60 -3.59 4.15 -17.00
N GLU A 61 -4.87 3.75 -16.97
CA GLU A 61 -5.69 3.53 -18.17
C GLU A 61 -5.87 4.80 -19.01
N ARG A 62 -6.00 5.96 -18.35
CA ARG A 62 -6.02 7.28 -19.02
C ARG A 62 -4.63 7.75 -19.48
N ARG A 63 -3.57 7.00 -19.19
CA ARG A 63 -2.16 7.37 -19.44
C ARG A 63 -1.77 8.70 -18.78
N ASP A 64 -2.41 9.02 -17.66
CA ASP A 64 -2.13 10.23 -16.87
C ASP A 64 -1.05 9.92 -15.85
N THR A 65 0.21 10.19 -16.22
CA THR A 65 1.39 9.86 -15.42
C THR A 65 1.41 10.58 -14.08
N ASP A 66 0.98 11.84 -14.04
CA ASP A 66 1.02 12.66 -12.84
C ASP A 66 -0.04 12.20 -11.83
N CYS A 67 -1.25 11.93 -12.33
CA CYS A 67 -2.33 11.39 -11.51
C CYS A 67 -1.98 9.99 -10.98
N ALA A 68 -1.41 9.11 -11.82
CA ALA A 68 -1.00 7.78 -11.40
C ALA A 68 0.09 7.82 -10.33
N ALA A 69 1.10 8.68 -10.52
CA ALA A 69 2.17 8.86 -9.54
C ALA A 69 1.64 9.44 -8.23
N LYS A 70 0.69 10.40 -8.28
CA LYS A 70 0.05 10.95 -7.09
C LYS A 70 -0.77 9.88 -6.35
N ALA A 71 -1.64 9.16 -7.05
CA ALA A 71 -2.48 8.11 -6.48
C ALA A 71 -1.64 7.02 -5.80
N MET A 72 -0.52 6.62 -6.44
CA MET A 72 0.41 5.65 -5.86
C MET A 72 1.08 6.16 -4.58
N ARG A 73 1.52 7.43 -4.56
CA ARG A 73 2.07 8.04 -3.34
C ARG A 73 1.04 8.09 -2.22
N ASP A 74 -0.19 8.46 -2.54
CA ASP A 74 -1.27 8.55 -1.56
C ASP A 74 -1.63 7.17 -0.99
N HIS A 75 -1.69 6.14 -1.83
CA HIS A 75 -1.86 4.74 -1.42
C HIS A 75 -0.81 4.28 -0.40
N VAL A 76 0.48 4.55 -0.69
CA VAL A 76 1.58 4.18 0.22
C VAL A 76 1.48 4.95 1.55
N LYS A 77 1.17 6.25 1.52
CA LYS A 77 1.00 7.06 2.74
C LYS A 77 -0.18 6.62 3.58
N SER A 78 -1.31 6.32 2.94
CA SER A 78 -2.52 5.81 3.61
C SER A 78 -2.22 4.53 4.39
N ALA A 79 -1.46 3.61 3.78
CA ALA A 79 -1.03 2.39 4.43
C ALA A 79 -0.11 2.62 5.64
N ALA A 80 0.83 3.57 5.55
CA ALA A 80 1.71 3.92 6.66
C ALA A 80 0.92 4.54 7.84
N ALA A 81 0.06 5.52 7.55
CA ALA A 81 -0.76 6.19 8.56
C ALA A 81 -1.72 5.23 9.27
N PHE A 82 -2.20 4.18 8.59
CA PHE A 82 -3.00 3.14 9.23
C PHE A 82 -2.22 2.34 10.27
N CYS A 83 -0.95 2.02 9.99
CA CYS A 83 -0.10 1.29 10.93
C CYS A 83 0.18 2.14 12.19
N GLU A 84 0.46 3.43 12.02
CA GLU A 84 0.65 4.39 13.13
C GLU A 84 -0.59 4.46 14.04
N ARG A 85 -1.79 4.54 13.46
CA ARG A 85 -3.05 4.54 14.24
C ARG A 85 -3.26 3.26 15.04
N LEU A 86 -2.83 2.11 14.54
CA LEU A 86 -2.94 0.85 15.28
C LEU A 86 -1.99 0.82 16.49
N GLU A 87 -0.80 1.39 16.37
CA GLU A 87 0.12 1.54 17.52
C GLU A 87 -0.52 2.42 18.60
N GLU A 88 -1.14 3.54 18.23
CA GLU A 88 -1.86 4.42 19.16
C GLU A 88 -3.01 3.69 19.87
N ILE A 89 -3.84 2.95 19.13
CA ILE A 89 -4.96 2.18 19.71
C ILE A 89 -4.44 1.09 20.65
N ALA A 90 -3.38 0.36 20.27
CA ALA A 90 -2.78 -0.68 21.10
C ALA A 90 -2.20 -0.10 22.41
N ILE A 91 -1.58 1.08 22.35
CA ILE A 91 -1.07 1.80 23.53
C ILE A 91 -2.23 2.26 24.44
N LEU A 92 -3.31 2.77 23.87
CA LEU A 92 -4.49 3.21 24.63
C LEU A 92 -5.21 2.03 25.31
N GLN A 93 -5.32 0.89 24.65
CA GLN A 93 -5.95 -0.31 25.22
C GLN A 93 -5.14 -0.92 26.37
N GLN A 94 -3.80 -0.78 26.38
CA GLN A 94 -2.94 -1.20 27.49
C GLN A 94 -2.96 -0.25 28.71
N ARG A 95 -3.61 0.92 28.59
CA ARG A 95 -3.69 1.95 29.65
C ARG A 95 -5.04 2.03 30.36
N THR A 96 -5.99 1.18 30.00
CA THR A 96 -7.29 1.11 30.69
C THR A 96 -7.16 0.18 31.90
N PRO A 97 -7.46 0.64 33.14
CA PRO A 97 -7.39 -0.19 34.35
C PRO A 97 -8.44 -1.30 34.39
#